data_AF-A0A8V5GLW4-F1
#
_entry.id   AF-A0A8V5GLW4-F1
#
_cell.length_a   1.000
_cell.length_b   1.000
_cell.length_c   1.000
_cell.angle_alpha   90.00
_cell.angle_beta   90.00
_cell.angle_gamma   90.00
#
_symmetry.space_group_name_H-M   'P 1'
#
loop_
_entity.id
_entity.type
_entity.pdbx_description
1 polymer ?
#
loop_
_entity_poly.entity_id
_entity_poly.type
_entity_poly.pdbx_seq_one_letter_code
_entity_poly.pdbx_strand_id
1 'polypeptide(L)'
;MQLFIRAQSLHAIDVPSTETVAQLKERVAALAGVPPEDQVLLFSGTPLDDAAVLGQSPLPELATLDLSSRLLGGTFGGGGSPLC
;
A
#
# COMPACT_ATOMS: atom_id res chain seq x y z
N MET A 1 5.54 10.51 9.26
CA MET A 1 6.63 10.25 8.30
C MET A 1 5.96 10.06 6.97
N GLN A 2 6.39 10.78 5.95
CA GLN A 2 5.73 10.71 4.65
C GLN A 2 6.38 9.64 3.77
N LEU A 3 5.55 8.79 3.17
CA LEU A 3 5.94 7.78 2.21
C LEU A 3 5.20 8.00 0.89
N PHE A 4 5.85 7.60 -0.21
CA PHE A 4 5.28 7.69 -1.54
C PHE A 4 5.01 6.29 -2.08
N ILE A 5 3.79 6.03 -2.51
CA ILE A 5 3.39 4.74 -3.07
C ILE A 5 3.22 4.91 -4.57
N ARG A 6 4.06 4.24 -5.34
CA ARG A 6 4.03 4.21 -6.80
C ARG A 6 3.14 3.06 -7.26
N ALA A 7 1.89 3.37 -7.58
CA ALA A 7 0.93 2.45 -8.18
C ALA A 7 0.66 2.87 -9.64
N GLN A 8 -0.63 2.95 -10.04
CA GLN A 8 -1.04 3.63 -11.27
C GLN A 8 -0.76 5.14 -11.22
N SER A 9 -0.69 5.69 -10.01
CA SER A 9 -0.35 7.08 -9.72
C SER A 9 0.49 7.11 -8.44
N LEU A 10 1.17 8.23 -8.19
CA LEU A 10 2.03 8.40 -7.03
C LEU A 10 1.20 8.98 -5.88
N HIS A 11 0.92 8.17 -4.86
CA HIS A 11 0.12 8.57 -3.70
C HIS A 11 1.04 8.91 -2.52
N ALA A 12 0.88 10.10 -1.94
CA ALA A 12 1.59 10.48 -0.72
C ALA A 12 0.74 10.09 0.49
N ILE A 13 1.30 9.28 1.39
CA ILE A 13 0.65 8.87 2.63
C ILE A 13 1.55 9.28 3.79
N ASP A 14 0.99 10.00 4.75
CA ASP A 14 1.65 10.21 6.04
C ASP A 14 1.30 9.06 6.98
N VAL A 15 2.35 8.39 7.46
CA VAL A 15 2.26 7.29 8.41
C VAL A 15 3.23 7.54 9.56
N PRO A 16 2.84 7.29 10.81
CA PRO A 16 3.76 7.31 11.93
C PRO A 16 4.76 6.15 11.85
N SER A 17 5.95 6.35 12.40
CA SER A 17 7.00 5.32 12.52
C SER A 17 6.59 4.12 13.40
N THR A 18 5.46 4.21 14.10
CA THR A 18 4.89 3.11 14.89
C THR A 18 4.00 2.19 14.07
N GLU A 19 3.60 2.57 12.84
CA GLU A 19 2.77 1.72 11.98
C GLU A 19 3.58 0.60 11.33
N THR A 20 2.86 -0.45 10.94
CA THR A 20 3.39 -1.58 10.18
C THR A 20 3.10 -1.43 8.70
N VAL A 21 3.83 -2.18 7.89
CA VAL A 21 3.56 -2.30 6.44
C VAL A 21 2.14 -2.80 6.18
N ALA A 22 1.59 -3.67 7.04
CA ALA A 22 0.20 -4.12 6.96
C ALA A 22 -0.81 -2.95 7.05
N GLN A 23 -0.61 -2.01 7.98
CA GLN A 23 -1.49 -0.84 8.12
C GLN A 23 -1.35 0.12 6.93
N LEU A 24 -0.12 0.34 6.44
CA LEU A 24 0.12 1.12 5.22
C LEU A 24 -0.61 0.52 4.02
N LYS A 25 -0.57 -0.82 3.91
CA LYS A 25 -1.32 -1.57 2.91
C LYS A 25 -2.82 -1.28 3.00
N GLU A 26 -3.44 -1.35 4.16
CA GLU A 26 -4.88 -1.03 4.30
C GLU A 26 -5.23 0.38 3.81
N ARG A 27 -4.37 1.37 4.12
CA ARG A 27 -4.55 2.75 3.64
C ARG A 27 -4.44 2.85 2.12
N VAL A 28 -3.45 2.18 1.54
CA VAL A 28 -3.27 2.13 0.09
C VAL A 28 -4.45 1.41 -0.58
N ALA A 29 -4.99 0.36 0.04
CA ALA A 29 -6.13 -0.37 -0.49
C ALA A 29 -7.37 0.52 -0.66
N ALA A 30 -7.62 1.40 0.32
CA ALA A 30 -8.71 2.38 0.23
C ALA A 30 -8.49 3.44 -0.87
N LEU A 31 -7.23 3.79 -1.17
CA LEU A 31 -6.89 4.81 -2.17
C LEU A 31 -6.80 4.26 -3.60
N ALA A 32 -6.15 3.12 -3.76
CA ALA A 32 -5.94 2.46 -5.05
C ALA A 32 -7.10 1.53 -5.43
N GLY A 33 -7.95 1.15 -4.47
CA GLY A 33 -9.04 0.19 -4.67
C GLY A 33 -8.57 -1.25 -4.82
N VAL A 34 -7.33 -1.58 -4.47
CA VAL A 34 -6.75 -2.93 -4.57
C VAL A 34 -6.71 -3.54 -3.17
N PRO A 35 -7.19 -4.77 -2.96
CA PRO A 35 -7.21 -5.36 -1.63
C PRO A 35 -5.78 -5.56 -1.07
N PRO A 36 -5.61 -5.47 0.26
CA PRO A 36 -4.29 -5.49 0.88
C PRO A 36 -3.53 -6.82 0.75
N GLU A 37 -4.27 -7.91 0.52
CA GLU A 37 -3.73 -9.25 0.26
C GLU A 37 -3.10 -9.40 -1.14
N ASP A 38 -3.62 -8.69 -2.14
CA ASP A 38 -3.15 -8.76 -3.53
C ASP A 38 -2.07 -7.73 -3.86
N GLN A 39 -1.87 -6.74 -2.99
CA GLN A 39 -0.82 -5.75 -3.16
C GLN A 39 0.48 -6.16 -2.47
N VAL A 40 1.56 -6.00 -3.21
CA VAL A 40 2.93 -6.19 -2.75
C VAL A 40 3.60 -4.83 -2.78
N LEU A 41 4.05 -4.38 -1.62
CA LEU A 41 4.88 -3.18 -1.53
C LEU A 41 6.33 -3.61 -1.68
N LEU A 42 7.02 -3.06 -2.67
CA LEU A 42 8.44 -3.30 -2.91
C LEU A 42 9.22 -2.03 -2.59
N PHE A 43 10.28 -2.18 -1.82
CA PHE A 43 11.25 -1.13 -1.59
C PHE A 43 12.56 -1.48 -2.30
N SER A 44 13.00 -0.61 -3.22
CA SER A 44 14.23 -0.84 -3.99
C SER A 44 14.29 -2.22 -4.68
N GLY A 45 13.14 -2.74 -5.11
CA GLY A 45 13.01 -4.07 -5.73
C GLY A 45 12.91 -5.25 -4.75
N THR A 46 12.93 -5.01 -3.44
CA THR A 46 12.74 -6.05 -2.41
C THR A 46 11.33 -5.95 -1.83
N PRO A 47 10.53 -7.04 -1.79
CA PRO A 47 9.23 -7.02 -1.15
C PRO A 47 9.36 -6.76 0.35
N LEU A 48 8.53 -5.85 0.86
CA LEU A 48 8.44 -5.57 2.29
C LEU A 48 7.53 -6.58 2.98
N ASP A 49 7.96 -7.01 4.16
CA ASP A 49 7.22 -7.91 5.03
C ASP A 49 6.10 -7.16 5.75
N ASP A 50 4.91 -7.74 5.84
CA ASP A 50 3.74 -7.13 6.48
C ASP A 50 3.97 -6.91 7.98
N ALA A 51 4.79 -7.79 8.58
CA ALA A 51 5.24 -7.73 9.96
C ALA A 51 6.34 -6.67 10.21
N ALA A 52 6.89 -6.06 9.15
CA ALA A 52 7.90 -5.02 9.30
C ALA A 52 7.25 -3.71 9.79
N VAL A 53 7.87 -3.11 10.81
CA VAL A 53 7.46 -1.80 11.35
C VAL A 53 8.22 -0.70 10.61
N LEU A 54 7.51 0.33 10.15
CA LEU A 54 8.10 1.42 9.36
C LEU A 54 9.21 2.16 10.12
N GLY A 55 9.05 2.34 11.44
CA GLY A 55 10.08 2.97 12.27
C GLY A 55 11.25 2.09 12.66
N GLN A 56 11.14 0.77 12.48
CA GLN A 56 12.27 -0.15 12.65
C GLN A 56 12.99 -0.40 11.32
N SER A 57 12.28 -0.15 10.21
CA SER A 57 12.87 -0.26 8.88
C SER A 57 13.78 0.93 8.57
N PRO A 58 14.86 0.72 7.79
CA PRO A 58 15.77 1.80 7.35
C PRO A 58 15.16 2.63 6.21
N LEU A 59 13.86 2.91 6.27
CA LEU A 59 13.18 3.72 5.26
C LEU A 59 13.50 5.20 5.50
N PRO A 60 13.98 5.95 4.49
CA PRO A 60 14.16 7.38 4.61
C PRO A 60 12.81 8.11 4.74
N GLU A 61 12.81 9.25 5.42
CA GLU A 61 11.69 10.19 5.36
C GLU A 61 11.55 10.59 3.89
N LEU A 62 10.42 10.27 3.24
CA LEU A 62 10.19 10.33 1.78
C LEU A 62 10.57 9.09 0.96
N ALA A 63 10.64 7.89 1.56
CA ALA A 63 10.84 6.67 0.81
C ALA A 63 9.73 6.44 -0.23
N THR A 64 10.12 5.98 -1.43
CA THR A 64 9.17 5.57 -2.47
C THR A 64 9.06 4.05 -2.51
N LEU A 65 7.88 3.53 -2.26
CA LEU A 65 7.52 2.11 -2.37
C LEU A 65 6.83 1.88 -3.71
N ASP A 66 7.21 0.83 -4.41
CA ASP A 66 6.54 0.39 -5.62
C ASP A 66 5.41 -0.57 -5.25
N LEU A 67 4.19 -0.29 -5.72
CA LEU A 67 3.06 -1.18 -5.55
C LEU A 67 2.95 -2.09 -6.75
N SER A 68 3.19 -3.39 -6.52
CA SER A 68 2.88 -4.43 -7.48
C SER A 68 1.57 -5.10 -7.07
N SER A 69 0.60 -5.10 -7.98
CA SER A 69 -0.66 -5.83 -7.80
C SER A 69 -0.56 -7.16 -8.54
N ARG A 70 -0.88 -8.27 -7.86
CA ARG A 70 -0.90 -9.60 -8.49
C ARG A 70 -2.18 -9.89 -9.27
N LEU A 71 -3.03 -8.89 -9.49
CA LEU A 71 -4.29 -9.04 -10.20
C LEU A 71 -4.07 -9.39 -11.67
N LEU A 72 -3.91 -10.69 -11.93
CA LEU A 72 -4.11 -11.29 -13.24
C LEU A 72 -5.61 -11.51 -13.43
N GLY A 73 -6.33 -10.42 -13.75
CA GLY A 73 -7.70 -10.45 -14.27
C GLY A 73 -8.83 -10.66 -13.26
N GLY A 74 -9.72 -9.68 -13.11
CA GLY A 74 -10.99 -9.87 -12.41
C GLY A 74 -11.67 -8.58 -11.97
N THR A 75 -12.45 -7.98 -12.87
CA THR A 75 -13.61 -7.12 -12.61
C THR A 75 -13.63 -6.31 -11.31
N PHE A 76 -13.50 -4.98 -11.40
CA PHE A 76 -14.11 -4.07 -10.43
C PHE A 76 -15.65 -4.18 -10.50
N GLY A 77 -16.18 -5.28 -9.97
CA GLY A 77 -17.58 -5.42 -9.58
C GLY A 77 -17.71 -4.88 -8.16
N GLY A 78 -17.94 -3.58 -8.04
CA GLY A 78 -18.03 -2.89 -6.75
C GLY A 78 -18.96 -1.69 -6.75
N GLY A 79 -19.91 -1.63 -7.69
CA GLY A 79 -21.15 -0.86 -7.53
C GLY A 79 -22.06 -1.58 -6.53
N GLY A 80 -21.64 -1.64 -5.27
CA GLY A 80 -22.38 -2.21 -4.15
C GLY A 80 -23.06 -1.10 -3.37
N SER A 81 -24.17 -0.59 -3.88
CA SER A 81 -25.15 0.13 -3.08
C SER A 81 -26.54 -0.44 -3.40
N PRO A 82 -27.09 -1.30 -2.54
CA PRO A 82 -28.51 -1.57 -2.54
C PRO A 82 -29.11 -1.13 -1.21
N LEU A 83 -29.05 0.16 -0.86
CA LEU A 83 -29.79 0.67 0.31
C LEU A 83 -30.26 2.13 0.08
N CYS A 84 -31.59 2.28 0.12
CA CYS A 84 -32.44 3.48 0.11
C CYS A 84 -32.82 4.08 -1.25
#